data_AF-A0A059FCX2-F1
#
_entry.id   AF-A0A059FCX2-F1
#
_cell.length_a   1.000
_cell.length_b   1.000
_cell.length_c   1.000
_cell.angle_alpha   90.00
_cell.angle_beta   90.00
_cell.angle_gamma   90.00
#
_symmetry.space_group_name_H-M   'P 1'
#
loop_
_entity.id
_entity.type
_entity.pdbx_description
1 polymer ?
#
loop_
_entity_poly.entity_id
_entity_poly.type
_entity_poly.pdbx_seq_one_letter_code
_entity_poly.pdbx_strand_id
1 'polypeptide(L)'
;MSRECELTGTKPMVGHRVSHSQIKTKRIFRPNLVRVTLHSEALNQNFPMRITASALRTVDKLGGLDGFLAKAKDDTLSAKALKIKRDIAKKAVA
;
A
#
# COMPACT_ATOMS: atom_id res chain seq x y z
N MET A 1 -10.67 8.49 9.30
CA MET A 1 -9.53 8.15 8.41
C MET A 1 -8.92 6.83 8.83
N SER A 2 -9.03 5.78 8.01
CA SER A 2 -8.39 4.49 8.26
C SER A 2 -6.86 4.61 8.07
N ARG A 3 -6.06 4.10 9.01
CA ARG A 3 -4.59 4.05 8.92
C ARG A 3 -4.16 2.81 8.13
N GLU A 4 -4.62 2.72 6.89
CA GLU A 4 -4.38 1.59 5.99
C GLU A 4 -3.47 2.00 4.83
N CYS A 5 -2.66 1.08 4.32
CA CYS A 5 -1.88 1.30 3.11
C CYS A 5 -2.75 1.10 1.88
N GLU A 6 -2.66 2.03 0.91
CA GLU A 6 -3.49 1.98 -0.30
C GLU A 6 -3.10 0.85 -1.28
N LEU A 7 -1.82 0.43 -1.28
CA LEU A 7 -1.31 -0.62 -2.17
C LEU A 7 -1.34 -2.04 -1.59
N THR A 8 -1.15 -2.20 -0.28
CA THR A 8 -0.96 -3.52 0.37
C THR A 8 -2.00 -3.83 1.43
N GLY A 9 -2.91 -2.89 1.74
CA GLY A 9 -3.97 -3.09 2.72
C GLY A 9 -3.49 -3.27 4.16
N THR A 10 -2.21 -3.01 4.48
CA THR A 10 -1.68 -3.20 5.84
C THR A 10 -2.42 -2.33 6.85
N LYS A 11 -2.99 -2.95 7.87
CA LYS A 11 -3.81 -2.31 8.91
C LYS A 11 -3.06 -2.21 10.24
N PRO A 12 -3.48 -1.33 11.15
CA PRO A 12 -2.97 -1.33 12.52
C PRO A 12 -3.31 -2.66 13.20
N MET A 13 -2.35 -3.22 13.93
CA MET A 13 -2.53 -4.45 14.69
C MET A 13 -2.68 -4.10 16.18
N VAL A 14 -3.59 -4.79 16.87
CA VAL A 14 -3.72 -4.69 18.32
C VAL A 14 -2.94 -5.83 18.96
N GLY A 15 -2.16 -5.52 20.00
CA GLY A 15 -1.50 -6.54 20.80
C GLY A 15 -1.17 -6.02 22.19
N HIS A 16 -0.17 -6.64 22.83
CA HIS A 16 0.22 -6.30 24.20
C HIS A 16 1.71 -5.95 24.28
N ARG A 17 2.05 -5.00 25.15
CA ARG A 17 3.39 -4.89 25.72
C ARG A 17 3.44 -5.85 26.91
N VAL A 18 4.39 -6.77 26.90
CA VAL A 18 4.59 -7.77 27.96
C VAL A 18 5.84 -7.37 28.75
N SER A 19 5.71 -7.21 30.07
CA SER A 19 6.86 -6.98 30.95
C SER A 19 7.60 -8.28 31.26
N HIS A 20 8.78 -8.18 31.90
CA HIS A 20 9.52 -9.35 32.37
C HIS A 20 8.68 -10.22 33.33
N SER A 21 7.86 -9.58 34.17
CA SER A 21 6.89 -10.23 35.06
C SER A 21 5.57 -10.64 34.36
N GLN A 22 5.54 -10.68 33.02
CA GLN A 22 4.39 -11.03 32.19
C GLN A 22 3.14 -10.16 32.37
N ILE A 23 3.29 -8.93 32.88
CA ILE A 23 2.18 -7.98 32.95
C ILE A 23 1.89 -7.50 31.53
N LYS A 24 0.66 -7.75 31.05
CA LYS A 24 0.22 -7.44 29.68
C LYS A 24 -0.55 -6.12 29.65
N THR A 25 -0.02 -5.14 28.94
CA THR A 25 -0.69 -3.85 28.71
C THR A 25 -1.08 -3.72 27.24
N LYS A 26 -2.33 -3.36 26.93
CA LYS A 26 -2.79 -3.21 25.54
C LYS A 26 -2.00 -2.12 24.81
N ARG A 27 -1.57 -2.40 23.58
CA ARG A 27 -0.88 -1.45 22.67
C ARG A 27 -1.37 -1.65 21.24
N ILE A 28 -1.41 -0.55 20.49
CA ILE A 28 -1.70 -0.54 19.06
C ILE A 28 -0.40 -0.38 18.28
N PHE A 29 -0.08 -1.33 17.40
CA PHE A 29 1.01 -1.27 16.44
C PHE A 29 0.53 -0.56 15.18
N ARG A 30 1.12 0.60 14.89
CA ARG A 30 0.75 1.43 13.74
C ARG A 30 1.76 1.24 12.61
N PRO A 31 1.30 1.03 11.37
CA PRO A 31 2.20 1.01 10.23
C PRO A 31 2.80 2.40 9.99
N ASN A 32 4.04 2.46 9.50
CA ASN A 32 4.68 3.71 9.07
C ASN A 32 4.10 4.13 7.71
N LEU A 33 3.12 5.03 7.72
CA LEU A 33 2.44 5.53 6.53
C LEU A 33 3.06 6.86 6.08
N VAL A 34 3.49 6.91 4.83
CA VAL A 34 4.07 8.08 4.18
C VAL A 34 3.16 8.52 3.03
N ARG A 35 3.01 9.83 2.83
CA ARG A 35 2.35 10.40 1.65
C ARG A 35 3.39 10.55 0.56
N VAL A 36 3.22 9.81 -0.54
CA VAL A 36 4.15 9.82 -1.67
C VAL A 36 3.35 9.90 -2.96
N THR A 37 3.89 10.64 -3.92
CA THR A 37 3.36 10.69 -5.29
C THR A 37 4.11 9.67 -6.12
N LEU A 38 3.38 8.72 -6.70
CA LEU A 38 3.93 7.74 -7.62
C LEU A 38 3.52 8.09 -9.06
N HIS A 39 4.47 7.96 -9.98
CA HIS A 39 4.24 8.16 -11.40
C HIS A 39 3.87 6.82 -12.08
N SER A 40 2.88 6.86 -12.98
CA SER A 40 2.53 5.75 -13.88
C SER A 40 2.98 6.14 -15.28
N GLU A 41 3.81 5.32 -15.91
CA GLU A 41 4.31 5.52 -17.27
C GLU A 41 3.23 5.16 -18.29
N ALA A 42 2.45 4.10 -18.01
CA ALA A 42 1.35 3.69 -18.88
C ALA A 42 0.29 4.79 -19.02
N LEU A 43 -0.03 5.49 -17.93
CA LEU A 43 -1.03 6.55 -17.92
C LEU A 43 -0.44 7.97 -18.06
N ASN A 44 0.88 8.15 -17.96
CA ASN A 44 1.57 9.44 -17.85
C ASN A 44 0.94 10.37 -16.80
N GLN A 45 0.56 9.81 -15.65
CA GLN A 45 -0.15 10.51 -14.57
C GLN A 45 0.52 10.29 -13.22
N ASN A 46 0.39 11.30 -12.36
CA ASN A 46 0.90 11.32 -11.00
C ASN A 46 -0.22 11.01 -10.00
N PHE A 47 -0.02 9.98 -9.18
CA PHE A 47 -0.99 9.55 -8.18
C PHE A 47 -0.46 9.77 -6.77
N PRO A 48 -1.01 10.73 -6.01
CA PRO A 48 -0.69 10.88 -4.59
C PRO A 48 -1.41 9.82 -3.77
N MET A 49 -0.66 9.00 -3.05
CA MET A 49 -1.18 7.89 -2.24
C MET A 49 -0.51 7.82 -0.87
N ARG A 50 -1.22 7.22 0.10
CA ARG A 50 -0.66 6.87 1.40
C ARG A 50 -0.16 5.43 1.39
N ILE A 51 1.16 5.29 1.49
CA ILE A 51 1.83 4.01 1.28
C ILE A 51 2.71 3.72 2.50
N THR A 52 2.88 2.44 2.84
CA THR A 52 3.87 2.02 3.83
C THR A 52 5.27 2.04 3.26
N ALA A 53 6.27 2.33 4.09
CA ALA A 53 7.67 2.30 3.67
C ALA A 53 8.10 0.93 3.07
N SER A 54 7.55 -0.18 3.57
CA SER A 54 7.79 -1.51 3.03
C SER A 54 7.18 -1.72 1.63
N ALA A 55 5.99 -1.16 1.39
CA ALA A 55 5.36 -1.19 0.08
C ALA A 55 6.14 -0.33 -0.92
N LEU A 56 6.64 0.84 -0.51
CA LEU A 56 7.50 1.68 -1.35
C LEU A 56 8.75 0.94 -1.82
N ARG A 57 9.46 0.25 -0.90
CA ARG A 57 10.60 -0.62 -1.26
C ARG A 57 10.23 -1.72 -2.26
N THR A 58 9.00 -2.22 -2.21
CA THR A 58 8.51 -3.26 -3.13
C THR A 58 8.19 -2.67 -4.50
N VAL A 59 7.63 -1.46 -4.54
CA VAL A 59 7.38 -0.71 -5.78
C VAL A 59 8.70 -0.45 -6.51
N ASP A 60 9.73 0.01 -5.80
CA ASP A 60 11.06 0.25 -6.38
C ASP A 60 11.67 -1.04 -6.94
N LYS A 61 11.56 -2.15 -6.18
CA LYS A 61 12.03 -3.47 -6.63
C LYS A 61 11.34 -3.96 -7.91
N LEU A 62 10.07 -3.59 -8.11
CA LEU A 62 9.28 -4.00 -9.26
C LEU A 62 9.36 -3.02 -10.43
N GLY A 63 10.20 -1.99 -10.34
CA GLY A 63 10.41 -1.03 -11.42
C GLY A 63 9.27 -0.03 -11.58
N GLY A 64 8.58 0.31 -10.48
CA GLY A 64 7.57 1.37 -10.48
C GLY A 64 6.14 0.90 -10.20
N LEU A 65 5.20 1.84 -10.31
CA LEU A 65 3.81 1.62 -9.95
C LEU A 65 3.13 0.61 -10.88
N ASP A 66 3.42 0.68 -12.17
CA ASP A 66 2.78 -0.18 -13.19
C ASP A 66 3.25 -1.63 -13.04
N GLY A 67 4.56 -1.85 -12.80
CA GLY A 67 5.13 -3.16 -12.52
C GLY A 67 4.60 -3.78 -11.22
N PHE A 68 4.33 -2.96 -10.20
CA PHE A 68 3.68 -3.40 -8.98
C PHE A 68 2.22 -3.82 -9.22
N LEU A 69 1.44 -2.98 -9.92
CA LEU A 69 0.02 -3.24 -10.17
C LEU A 69 -0.23 -4.44 -11.09
N ALA A 70 0.69 -4.74 -12.01
CA ALA A 70 0.62 -5.93 -12.86
C ALA A 70 0.67 -7.25 -12.04
N LYS A 71 1.44 -7.27 -10.95
CA LYS A 71 1.60 -8.45 -10.07
C LYS A 71 0.68 -8.46 -8.86
N ALA A 72 0.12 -7.30 -8.49
CA ALA A 72 -0.70 -7.16 -7.30
C ALA A 72 -2.06 -7.87 -7.44
N LYS A 73 -2.51 -8.48 -6.34
CA LYS A 73 -3.83 -9.11 -6.22
C LYS A 73 -4.89 -8.07 -5.90
N ASP A 74 -6.09 -8.25 -6.47
CA ASP A 74 -7.18 -7.28 -6.38
C ASP A 74 -7.70 -7.09 -4.95
N ASP A 75 -7.69 -8.14 -4.13
CA ASP A 75 -8.21 -8.11 -2.75
C ASP A 75 -7.40 -7.20 -1.81
N THR A 76 -6.13 -6.97 -2.12
CA THR A 76 -5.21 -6.19 -1.27
C THR A 76 -5.17 -4.71 -1.64
N LEU A 77 -5.76 -4.34 -2.78
CA LEU A 77 -5.70 -3.00 -3.34
C LEU A 77 -6.87 -2.14 -2.81
N SER A 78 -6.58 -0.87 -2.50
CA SER A 78 -7.62 0.11 -2.21
C SER A 78 -8.48 0.39 -3.45
N ALA A 79 -9.71 0.86 -3.24
CA ALA A 79 -10.63 1.25 -4.32
C ALA A 79 -10.00 2.24 -5.33
N LYS A 80 -9.07 3.10 -4.90
CA LYS A 80 -8.30 3.98 -5.80
C LYS A 80 -7.32 3.20 -6.67
N ALA A 81 -6.56 2.28 -6.07
CA ALA A 81 -5.57 1.48 -6.77
C ALA A 81 -6.22 0.47 -7.74
N LEU A 82 -7.41 -0.05 -7.39
CA LEU A 82 -8.22 -0.87 -8.31
C LEU A 82 -8.70 -0.09 -9.54
N LYS A 83 -9.07 1.19 -9.38
CA LYS A 83 -9.40 2.05 -10.54
C LYS A 83 -8.19 2.21 -11.45
N ILE A 84 -7.03 2.56 -10.89
CA ILE A 84 -5.79 2.72 -11.67
C ILE A 84 -5.44 1.43 -12.41
N LYS A 85 -5.52 0.26 -11.75
CA LYS A 85 -5.26 -1.03 -12.39
C LYS A 85 -6.21 -1.30 -13.57
N ARG A 86 -7.50 -0.98 -13.44
CA ARG A 86 -8.48 -1.10 -14.53
C ARG A 86 -8.17 -0.13 -15.68
N ASP A 87 -7.75 1.08 -15.38
CA ASP A 87 -7.42 2.09 -16.38
C ASP A 87 -6.14 1.72 -17.15
N ILE A 88 -5.13 1.16 -16.48
CA ILE A 88 -3.94 0.58 -17.12
C ILE A 88 -4.33 -0.59 -18.02
N ALA A 89 -5.17 -1.52 -17.52
CA ALA A 89 -5.61 -2.68 -18.31
C ALA A 89 -6.39 -2.27 -19.57
N LYS A 90 -7.26 -1.25 -19.48
CA LYS A 90 -7.98 -0.72 -20.65
C LYS A 90 -7.02 -0.12 -21.67
N LYS A 91 -6.03 0.64 -21.23
CA LYS A 91 -5.06 1.30 -22.12
C LYS A 91 -4.06 0.32 -22.74
N ALA A 92 -3.79 -0.82 -22.10
CA ALA A 92 -2.94 -1.87 -22.66
C ALA A 92 -3.62 -2.68 -23.77
N VAL A 93 -4.96 -2.68 -23.84
CA VAL A 93 -5.76 -3.40 -24.84
C VAL A 93 -6.12 -2.52 -26.05
N ALA A 94 -6.12 -1.19 -25.87
CA ALA A 94 -6.32 -0.21 -26.93
C ALA A 94 -5.01 0.09 -27.66
#